data_AF-A0A8X6GYS6-F1
#
_entry.id   AF-A0A8X6GYS6-F1
#
_cell.length_a   1.000
_cell.length_b   1.000
_cell.length_c   1.000
_cell.angle_alpha   90.00
_cell.angle_beta   90.00
_cell.angle_gamma   90.00
#
_symmetry.space_group_name_H-M   'P 1'
#
loop_
_entity.id
_entity.type
_entity.pdbx_description
1 polymer ?
#
loop_
_entity_poly.entity_id
_entity_poly.type
_entity_poly.pdbx_seq_one_letter_code
_entity_poly.pdbx_strand_id
1 'polypeptide(L)'
;MTHTPVLLKEMLSLLSPQDGGIYVDATFGAGGYSKAILESADCKVYAIDRDETVTKFYDDLSVRYPDRIKLFIEKFSNIKNLLDSNNIEGIDGIVFDIGVSSMQLDNGDRGFSFLHDGPLDMSMDNSSYINASTFVNALREEEIANTIYNYGGEHHSRKIARAIVSARKKKTIKTTFELANIVRSVVFRGKSKIDPATRTFQAIRIWVNDELGELERGIKAASEILNENGKLIVVTFHSLEDRIVKTFFKDLCEPRSTDCKTFSLLNKKVIKASIEEVIEVDLSGKMIGQSIHINDVKLPEGVKFVAHEEENFTIVTISAADSDVEEPQAETE
;
A
#
# COMPACT_ATOMS: atom_id res chain seq x y z
N MET A 1 -1.73 -20.68 -4.67
CA MET A 1 -1.07 -20.52 -3.36
C MET A 1 -1.51 -19.15 -2.86
N THR A 2 -2.01 -19.05 -1.62
CA THR A 2 -2.47 -17.77 -1.06
C THR A 2 -1.26 -16.91 -0.72
N HIS A 3 -1.19 -15.71 -1.29
CA HIS A 3 -0.18 -14.71 -0.97
C HIS A 3 -0.27 -14.34 0.51
N THR A 4 0.83 -14.47 1.25
CA THR A 4 0.92 -14.03 2.64
C THR A 4 1.39 -12.57 2.63
N PRO A 5 0.65 -11.62 3.23
CA PRO A 5 1.10 -10.23 3.31
C PRO A 5 2.46 -10.11 4.00
N VAL A 6 3.27 -9.18 3.54
CA VAL A 6 4.56 -8.85 4.16
C VAL A 6 4.29 -8.26 5.55
N LEU A 7 5.13 -8.58 6.54
CA LEU A 7 4.99 -8.12 7.93
C LEU A 7 3.68 -8.50 8.64
N LEU A 8 3.02 -9.57 8.19
CA LEU A 8 1.76 -10.06 8.78
C LEU A 8 1.86 -10.30 10.30
N LYS A 9 2.95 -10.92 10.76
CA LYS A 9 3.12 -11.29 12.16
C LYS A 9 3.31 -10.05 13.04
N GLU A 10 4.13 -9.12 12.56
CA GLU A 10 4.42 -7.85 13.21
C GLU A 10 3.16 -6.99 13.28
N MET A 11 2.42 -6.89 12.17
CA MET A 11 1.13 -6.20 12.12
C MET A 11 0.17 -6.79 13.14
N LEU A 12 -0.02 -8.11 13.15
CA LEU A 12 -0.97 -8.76 14.06
C LEU A 12 -0.56 -8.61 15.53
N SER A 13 0.73 -8.73 15.83
CA SER A 13 1.28 -8.51 17.17
C SER A 13 1.05 -7.07 17.66
N LEU A 14 1.28 -6.08 16.78
CA LEU A 14 1.03 -4.69 17.09
C LEU A 14 -0.45 -4.41 17.27
N LEU A 15 -1.32 -4.91 16.38
CA LEU A 15 -2.76 -4.73 16.46
C LEU A 15 -3.33 -5.39 17.72
N SER A 16 -2.85 -6.59 18.05
CA SER A 16 -3.29 -7.42 19.17
C SER A 16 -4.83 -7.52 19.26
N PRO A 17 -5.52 -8.10 18.26
CA PRO A 17 -6.97 -8.16 18.26
C PRO A 17 -7.57 -8.82 19.52
N GLN A 18 -8.72 -8.33 19.96
CA GLN A 18 -9.44 -8.80 21.15
C GLN A 18 -10.85 -9.25 20.77
N ASP A 19 -11.40 -10.17 21.56
CA ASP A 19 -12.78 -10.64 21.41
C ASP A 19 -13.75 -9.46 21.56
N GLY A 20 -14.79 -9.43 20.72
CA GLY A 20 -15.76 -8.34 20.64
C GLY A 20 -15.28 -7.07 19.94
N GLY A 21 -13.99 -6.98 19.59
CA GLY A 21 -13.41 -5.79 18.97
C GLY A 21 -13.89 -5.56 17.53
N ILE A 22 -13.77 -4.31 17.08
CA ILE A 22 -14.06 -3.86 15.71
C ILE A 22 -12.78 -3.41 15.04
N TYR A 23 -12.40 -4.09 13.96
CA TYR A 23 -11.19 -3.82 13.21
C TYR A 23 -11.49 -3.43 11.77
N VAL A 24 -10.64 -2.58 11.20
CA VAL A 24 -10.71 -2.19 9.79
C VAL A 24 -9.45 -2.62 9.04
N ASP A 25 -9.65 -3.33 7.95
CA ASP A 25 -8.61 -3.60 6.94
C ASP A 25 -8.86 -2.65 5.78
N ALA A 26 -8.11 -1.54 5.72
CA ALA A 26 -8.37 -0.44 4.79
C ALA A 26 -7.90 -0.74 3.34
N THR A 27 -7.24 -1.87 3.14
CA THR A 27 -6.57 -2.27 1.89
C THR A 27 -6.69 -3.78 1.74
N PHE A 28 -7.92 -4.28 1.68
CA PHE A 28 -8.25 -5.70 1.79
C PHE A 28 -7.43 -6.61 0.88
N GLY A 29 -7.27 -6.25 -0.40
CA GLY A 29 -6.51 -7.03 -1.37
C GLY A 29 -6.97 -8.50 -1.45
N ALA A 30 -6.08 -9.43 -1.09
CA ALA A 30 -6.39 -10.86 -1.06
C ALA A 30 -6.98 -11.34 0.29
N GLY A 31 -7.22 -10.44 1.24
CA GLY A 31 -7.82 -10.71 2.54
C GLY A 31 -6.88 -11.31 3.59
N GLY A 32 -5.56 -11.24 3.39
CA GLY A 32 -4.58 -11.85 4.30
C GLY A 32 -4.61 -11.25 5.71
N TYR A 33 -4.70 -9.92 5.83
CA TYR A 33 -4.83 -9.22 7.11
C TYR A 33 -6.18 -9.48 7.76
N SER A 34 -7.27 -9.25 7.03
CA SER A 34 -8.62 -9.60 7.48
C SER A 34 -8.73 -11.03 8.02
N LYS A 35 -8.18 -12.02 7.31
CA LYS A 35 -8.16 -13.41 7.74
C LYS A 35 -7.39 -13.59 9.05
N ALA A 36 -6.17 -13.06 9.14
CA ALA A 36 -5.35 -13.22 10.34
C ALA A 36 -5.98 -12.57 11.58
N ILE A 37 -6.65 -11.43 11.41
CA ILE A 37 -7.41 -10.76 12.47
C ILE A 37 -8.56 -11.67 12.94
N LEU A 38 -9.36 -12.19 12.01
CA LEU A 38 -10.50 -13.06 12.32
C LEU A 38 -10.08 -14.40 12.96
N GLU A 39 -8.92 -14.94 12.59
CA GLU A 39 -8.34 -16.15 13.20
C GLU A 39 -7.82 -15.91 14.63
N SER A 40 -7.44 -14.68 14.97
CA SER A 40 -6.79 -14.35 16.24
C SER A 40 -7.76 -14.06 17.40
N ALA A 41 -8.98 -13.63 17.10
CA ALA A 41 -9.98 -13.23 18.10
C ALA A 41 -11.41 -13.40 17.56
N ASP A 42 -12.41 -13.47 18.43
CA ASP A 42 -13.83 -13.42 18.05
C ASP A 42 -14.31 -11.97 17.87
N CYS A 43 -13.87 -11.36 16.77
CA CYS A 43 -14.06 -9.94 16.46
C CYS A 43 -14.78 -9.71 15.13
N LYS A 44 -15.11 -8.44 14.83
CA LYS A 44 -15.63 -8.01 13.53
C LYS A 44 -14.55 -7.30 12.71
N VAL A 45 -14.53 -7.57 11.41
CA VAL A 45 -13.65 -6.92 10.44
C VAL A 45 -14.48 -6.22 9.36
N TYR A 46 -14.25 -4.93 9.18
CA TYR A 46 -14.72 -4.18 8.03
C TYR A 46 -13.56 -4.02 7.05
N ALA A 47 -13.67 -4.67 5.91
CA ALA A 47 -12.67 -4.66 4.87
C ALA A 47 -13.03 -3.61 3.81
N ILE A 48 -12.04 -2.85 3.34
CA ILE A 48 -12.21 -1.81 2.33
C ILE A 48 -11.20 -2.05 1.21
N ASP A 49 -11.66 -1.99 -0.03
CA ASP A 49 -10.79 -1.91 -1.19
C ASP A 49 -11.49 -1.13 -2.29
N ARG A 50 -10.75 -0.37 -3.09
CA ARG A 50 -11.32 0.30 -4.27
C ARG A 50 -11.39 -0.61 -5.49
N ASP A 51 -10.67 -1.73 -5.47
CA ASP A 51 -10.58 -2.66 -6.59
C ASP A 51 -11.65 -3.76 -6.47
N GLU A 52 -12.66 -3.72 -7.34
CA GLU A 52 -13.74 -4.72 -7.39
C GLU A 52 -13.25 -6.16 -7.58
N THR A 53 -12.04 -6.36 -8.11
CA THR A 53 -11.52 -7.72 -8.37
C THR A 53 -11.23 -8.50 -7.09
N VAL A 54 -11.25 -7.84 -5.93
CA VAL A 54 -11.04 -8.48 -4.62
C VAL A 54 -12.25 -9.25 -4.11
N THR A 55 -13.46 -9.02 -4.65
CA THR A 55 -14.70 -9.67 -4.17
C THR A 55 -14.59 -11.19 -4.12
N LYS A 56 -13.87 -11.79 -5.08
CA LYS A 56 -13.63 -13.25 -5.11
C LYS A 56 -12.91 -13.79 -3.87
N PHE A 57 -12.07 -13.00 -3.18
CA PHE A 57 -11.43 -13.41 -1.93
C PHE A 57 -12.33 -13.21 -0.73
N TYR A 58 -13.16 -12.16 -0.78
CA TYR A 58 -14.17 -11.91 0.23
C TYR A 58 -15.22 -13.01 0.27
N ASP A 59 -15.64 -13.56 -0.87
CA ASP A 59 -16.62 -14.64 -0.92
C ASP A 59 -16.18 -15.86 -0.08
N ASP A 60 -14.90 -16.24 -0.17
CA ASP A 60 -14.33 -17.35 0.61
C ASP A 60 -14.18 -17.01 2.10
N LEU A 61 -13.91 -15.74 2.45
CA LEU A 61 -13.84 -15.31 3.86
C LEU A 61 -15.22 -15.18 4.51
N SER A 62 -16.21 -14.63 3.80
CA SER A 62 -17.56 -14.43 4.33
C SER A 62 -18.29 -15.74 4.64
N VAL A 63 -18.01 -16.82 3.89
CA VAL A 63 -18.50 -18.16 4.20
C VAL A 63 -17.85 -18.75 5.46
N ARG A 64 -16.55 -18.49 5.66
CA ARG A 64 -15.81 -19.01 6.82
C ARG A 64 -16.08 -18.24 8.12
N TYR A 65 -16.35 -16.94 8.00
CA TYR A 65 -16.58 -16.03 9.13
C TYR A 65 -17.91 -15.29 8.95
N PRO A 66 -19.05 -16.02 8.97
CA PRO A 66 -20.36 -15.40 8.77
C PRO A 66 -20.61 -14.32 9.82
N ASP A 67 -21.20 -13.20 9.39
CA ASP A 67 -21.55 -12.03 10.20
C ASP A 67 -20.38 -11.32 10.92
N ARG A 68 -19.14 -11.78 10.69
CA ARG A 68 -17.93 -11.23 11.29
C ARG A 68 -17.07 -10.44 10.31
N ILE A 69 -17.33 -10.51 9.01
CA ILE A 69 -16.65 -9.72 8.00
C ILE A 69 -17.64 -9.04 7.06
N LYS A 70 -17.32 -7.80 6.66
CA LYS A 70 -18.05 -7.06 5.62
C LYS A 70 -17.09 -6.32 4.71
N LEU A 71 -17.22 -6.49 3.40
CA LEU A 71 -16.43 -5.77 2.39
C LEU A 71 -17.17 -4.54 1.87
N PHE A 72 -16.44 -3.44 1.74
CA PHE A 72 -16.85 -2.24 1.03
C PHE A 72 -15.94 -2.03 -0.19
N ILE A 73 -16.53 -1.98 -1.38
CA ILE A 73 -15.83 -1.53 -2.59
C ILE A 73 -15.84 -0.01 -2.60
N GLU A 74 -14.82 0.62 -2.01
CA GLU A 74 -14.72 2.07 -1.89
C GLU A 74 -13.28 2.51 -1.56
N LYS A 75 -12.98 3.80 -1.69
CA LYS A 75 -11.74 4.38 -1.20
C LYS A 75 -11.74 4.44 0.33
N PHE A 76 -10.64 4.05 0.95
CA PHE A 76 -10.50 4.08 2.41
C PHE A 76 -10.56 5.51 2.99
N SER A 77 -10.34 6.55 2.20
CA SER A 77 -10.53 7.94 2.65
C SER A 77 -11.98 8.25 3.03
N ASN A 78 -12.94 7.44 2.57
CA ASN A 78 -14.36 7.54 2.89
C ASN A 78 -14.77 6.73 4.14
N ILE A 79 -13.81 6.14 4.87
CA ILE A 79 -14.07 5.22 5.99
C ILE A 79 -15.05 5.75 7.02
N LYS A 80 -14.93 7.02 7.42
CA LYS A 80 -15.83 7.64 8.41
C LYS A 80 -17.29 7.56 7.97
N ASN A 81 -17.58 7.98 6.73
CA ASN A 81 -18.93 7.93 6.19
C ASN A 81 -19.45 6.49 6.04
N LEU A 82 -18.56 5.54 5.70
CA LEU A 82 -18.91 4.12 5.61
C LEU A 82 -19.31 3.59 6.98
N LEU A 83 -18.55 3.88 8.03
CA LEU A 83 -18.86 3.42 9.39
C LEU A 83 -20.13 4.09 9.95
N ASP A 84 -20.27 5.41 9.77
CA ASP A 84 -21.46 6.16 10.18
C ASP A 84 -22.74 5.58 9.55
N SER A 85 -22.71 5.30 8.24
CA SER A 85 -23.84 4.71 7.51
C SER A 85 -24.19 3.29 7.96
N ASN A 86 -23.30 2.63 8.70
CA ASN A 86 -23.49 1.30 9.27
C ASN A 86 -23.72 1.34 10.79
N ASN A 87 -23.92 2.52 11.39
CA ASN A 87 -24.09 2.75 12.82
C ASN A 87 -22.92 2.20 13.66
N ILE A 88 -21.69 2.43 13.19
CA ILE A 88 -20.46 2.05 13.89
C ILE A 88 -19.82 3.32 14.43
N GLU A 89 -19.89 3.52 15.74
CA GLU A 89 -19.46 4.76 16.40
C GLU A 89 -17.93 4.89 16.53
N GLY A 90 -17.21 3.76 16.53
CA GLY A 90 -15.76 3.74 16.62
C GLY A 90 -15.15 2.36 16.38
N ILE A 91 -13.82 2.32 16.27
CA ILE A 91 -13.05 1.11 15.96
C ILE A 91 -11.87 0.93 16.91
N ASP A 92 -11.51 -0.32 17.18
CA ASP A 92 -10.42 -0.70 18.08
C ASP A 92 -9.08 -0.86 17.34
N GLY A 93 -9.13 -0.91 16.02
CA GLY A 93 -7.94 -0.74 15.22
C GLY A 93 -8.17 -0.73 13.72
N ILE A 94 -7.18 -0.20 13.01
CA ILE A 94 -7.17 -0.09 11.56
C ILE A 94 -5.77 -0.34 11.03
N VAL A 95 -5.70 -1.08 9.94
CA VAL A 95 -4.48 -1.31 9.18
C VAL A 95 -4.60 -0.77 7.76
N PHE A 96 -3.56 -0.06 7.32
CA PHE A 96 -3.35 0.37 5.95
C PHE A 96 -2.12 -0.35 5.38
N ASP A 97 -2.29 -1.16 4.34
CA ASP A 97 -1.22 -1.80 3.57
C ASP A 97 -1.02 -1.04 2.25
N ILE A 98 -0.21 0.01 2.28
CA ILE A 98 -0.17 1.00 1.21
C ILE A 98 0.79 0.58 0.12
N GLY A 99 0.26 -0.03 -0.94
CA GLY A 99 1.03 -0.41 -2.09
C GLY A 99 0.14 -0.98 -3.19
N VAL A 100 0.78 -1.60 -4.18
CA VAL A 100 0.08 -2.45 -5.15
C VAL A 100 0.12 -3.88 -4.67
N SER A 101 -0.99 -4.59 -4.83
CA SER A 101 -0.97 -6.04 -4.64
C SER A 101 -0.20 -6.72 -5.77
N SER A 102 0.46 -7.84 -5.47
CA SER A 102 1.05 -8.74 -6.48
C SER A 102 0.07 -9.08 -7.60
N MET A 103 -1.19 -9.28 -7.25
CA MET A 103 -2.27 -9.52 -8.21
C MET A 103 -2.48 -8.41 -9.24
N GLN A 104 -2.29 -7.15 -8.85
CA GLN A 104 -2.38 -6.01 -9.76
C GLN A 104 -1.15 -5.96 -10.69
N LEU A 105 0.02 -6.35 -10.19
CA LEU A 105 1.27 -6.39 -10.96
C LEU A 105 1.33 -7.56 -11.95
N ASP A 106 0.81 -8.72 -11.56
CA ASP A 106 0.81 -9.96 -12.35
C ASP A 106 -0.24 -9.94 -13.47
N ASN A 107 -1.31 -9.18 -13.29
CA ASN A 107 -2.35 -9.04 -14.31
C ASN A 107 -1.97 -7.98 -15.36
N GLY A 108 -1.42 -8.45 -16.48
CA GLY A 108 -1.08 -7.60 -17.63
C GLY A 108 -2.23 -6.72 -18.12
N ASP A 109 -3.48 -7.19 -18.02
CA ASP A 109 -4.66 -6.45 -18.50
C ASP A 109 -4.94 -5.17 -17.71
N ARG A 110 -4.35 -5.01 -16.52
CA ARG A 110 -4.48 -3.80 -15.69
C ARG A 110 -3.38 -2.76 -15.94
N GLY A 111 -2.28 -3.17 -16.57
CA GLY A 111 -1.22 -2.26 -16.99
C GLY A 111 -0.36 -1.66 -15.87
N PHE A 112 -0.37 -2.20 -14.65
CA PHE A 112 0.46 -1.71 -13.54
C PHE A 112 1.95 -2.01 -13.70
N SER A 113 2.29 -3.06 -14.45
CA SER A 113 3.67 -3.49 -14.67
C SER A 113 4.01 -3.53 -16.16
N PHE A 114 5.31 -3.60 -16.44
CA PHE A 114 5.86 -3.89 -17.76
C PHE A 114 6.53 -5.28 -17.80
N LEU A 115 6.14 -6.16 -16.87
CA LEU A 115 6.53 -7.58 -16.89
C LEU A 115 5.78 -8.31 -18.01
N HIS A 116 4.49 -7.99 -18.14
CA HIS A 116 3.62 -8.40 -19.23
C HIS A 116 3.13 -7.17 -19.99
N ASP A 117 2.97 -7.31 -21.31
CA ASP A 117 2.39 -6.23 -22.10
C ASP A 117 0.89 -6.15 -21.85
N GLY A 118 0.35 -4.95 -21.91
CA GLY A 118 -1.07 -4.72 -21.65
C GLY A 118 -1.47 -3.28 -21.90
N PRO A 119 -2.78 -2.96 -21.78
CA PRO A 119 -3.26 -1.60 -21.92
C PRO A 119 -2.62 -0.68 -20.88
N LEU A 120 -2.31 0.55 -21.28
CA LEU A 120 -1.73 1.54 -20.37
C LEU A 120 -2.84 2.17 -19.50
N ASP A 121 -3.20 1.49 -18.42
CA ASP A 121 -4.31 1.88 -17.55
C ASP A 121 -3.85 2.30 -16.15
N MET A 122 -3.37 1.37 -15.33
CA MET A 122 -2.92 1.61 -13.94
C MET A 122 -4.00 2.16 -12.99
N SER A 123 -5.28 2.19 -13.38
CA SER A 123 -6.34 2.58 -12.45
C SER A 123 -6.66 1.43 -11.49
N MET A 124 -6.79 1.75 -10.20
CA MET A 124 -7.24 0.79 -9.19
C MET A 124 -8.77 0.69 -9.16
N ASP A 125 -9.48 1.74 -9.57
CA ASP A 125 -10.91 1.75 -9.83
C ASP A 125 -11.20 1.63 -11.34
N ASN A 126 -12.14 0.76 -11.72
CA ASN A 126 -12.49 0.55 -13.13
C ASN A 126 -13.27 1.73 -13.75
N SER A 127 -13.56 2.79 -12.97
CA SER A 127 -14.46 3.88 -13.34
C SER A 127 -13.77 5.22 -13.63
N SER A 128 -12.44 5.32 -13.49
CA SER A 128 -11.75 6.59 -13.67
C SER A 128 -11.45 6.89 -15.14
N TYR A 129 -11.94 8.02 -15.65
CA TYR A 129 -11.50 8.59 -16.93
C TYR A 129 -10.01 9.00 -16.91
N ILE A 130 -9.44 9.14 -15.72
CA ILE A 130 -8.04 9.49 -15.48
C ILE A 130 -7.26 8.19 -15.31
N ASN A 131 -6.50 7.81 -16.34
CA ASN A 131 -5.62 6.65 -16.33
C ASN A 131 -4.24 6.97 -16.93
N ALA A 132 -3.34 5.99 -16.92
CA ALA A 132 -1.96 6.15 -17.39
C ALA A 132 -1.89 6.54 -18.88
N SER A 133 -2.81 6.04 -19.72
CA SER A 133 -2.92 6.45 -21.12
C SER A 133 -3.29 7.92 -21.24
N THR A 134 -4.27 8.41 -20.47
CA THR A 134 -4.62 9.83 -20.39
C THR A 134 -3.42 10.65 -19.91
N PHE A 135 -2.72 10.19 -18.87
CA PHE A 135 -1.53 10.86 -18.33
C PHE A 135 -0.47 11.10 -19.42
N VAL A 136 -0.06 10.05 -20.14
CA VAL A 136 1.02 10.18 -21.13
C VAL A 136 0.56 10.88 -22.41
N ASN A 137 -0.71 10.75 -22.80
CA ASN A 137 -1.19 11.27 -24.07
C ASN A 137 -1.75 12.71 -24.00
N ALA A 138 -2.26 13.16 -22.84
CA ALA A 138 -2.95 14.44 -22.72
C ALA A 138 -2.18 15.52 -21.93
N LEU A 139 -1.48 15.16 -20.86
CA LEU A 139 -0.84 16.16 -19.98
C LEU A 139 0.30 16.93 -20.66
N ARG A 140 0.61 18.13 -20.15
CA ARG A 140 1.73 18.93 -20.66
C ARG A 140 3.07 18.29 -20.29
N GLU A 141 4.12 18.58 -21.07
CA GLU A 141 5.47 18.05 -20.82
C GLU A 141 5.96 18.36 -19.40
N GLU A 142 5.71 19.58 -18.92
CA GLU A 142 6.07 20.02 -17.57
C GLU A 142 5.35 19.22 -16.49
N GLU A 143 4.06 18.96 -16.65
CA GLU A 143 3.26 18.18 -15.69
C GLU A 143 3.79 16.75 -15.61
N ILE A 144 4.05 16.11 -16.76
CA ILE A 144 4.64 14.77 -16.82
C ILE A 144 6.01 14.75 -16.12
N ALA A 145 6.87 15.73 -16.41
CA ALA A 145 8.19 15.82 -15.79
C ALA A 145 8.11 16.00 -14.28
N ASN A 146 7.25 16.90 -13.81
CA ASN A 146 7.09 17.18 -12.38
C ASN A 146 6.55 15.96 -11.64
N THR A 147 5.56 15.25 -12.19
CA THR A 147 5.04 14.00 -11.60
C THR A 147 6.14 12.93 -11.50
N ILE A 148 6.87 12.66 -12.59
CA ILE A 148 7.95 11.67 -12.60
C ILE A 148 9.05 12.02 -11.60
N TYR A 149 9.37 13.29 -11.45
CA TYR A 149 10.35 13.76 -10.48
C TYR A 149 9.86 13.62 -9.03
N ASN A 150 8.68 14.16 -8.74
CA ASN A 150 8.17 14.26 -7.37
C ASN A 150 7.78 12.90 -6.79
N TYR A 151 7.15 12.04 -7.60
CA TYR A 151 6.64 10.76 -7.12
C TYR A 151 7.59 9.59 -7.39
N GLY A 152 8.35 9.64 -8.49
CA GLY A 152 9.31 8.57 -8.85
C GLY A 152 10.74 8.83 -8.40
N GLY A 153 11.10 10.04 -7.98
CA GLY A 153 12.48 10.40 -7.65
C GLY A 153 13.45 10.23 -8.83
N GLU A 154 12.96 10.40 -10.07
CA GLU A 154 13.74 10.18 -11.29
C GLU A 154 14.34 11.49 -11.80
N HIS A 155 15.68 11.60 -11.73
CA HIS A 155 16.41 12.80 -12.13
C HIS A 155 16.36 13.08 -13.64
N HIS A 156 16.14 12.05 -14.46
CA HIS A 156 15.94 12.18 -15.90
C HIS A 156 14.49 12.51 -16.30
N SER A 157 13.63 12.84 -15.34
CA SER A 157 12.20 13.17 -15.54
C SER A 157 11.93 14.08 -16.75
N ARG A 158 12.66 15.18 -16.91
CA ARG A 158 12.53 16.12 -18.04
C ARG A 158 12.85 15.47 -19.39
N LYS A 159 13.85 14.58 -19.43
CA LYS A 159 14.24 13.85 -20.65
C LYS A 159 13.19 12.81 -21.02
N ILE A 160 12.65 12.11 -20.01
CA ILE A 160 11.57 11.13 -20.16
C ILE A 160 10.29 11.81 -20.67
N ALA A 161 9.87 12.91 -20.04
CA ALA A 161 8.69 13.67 -20.44
C ALA A 161 8.78 14.14 -21.90
N ARG A 162 9.93 14.68 -22.31
CA ARG A 162 10.17 15.06 -23.71
C ARG A 162 10.08 13.88 -24.67
N ALA A 163 10.61 12.72 -24.28
CA ALA A 163 10.54 11.50 -25.08
C ALA A 163 9.09 11.02 -25.26
N ILE A 164 8.30 11.02 -24.19
CA ILE A 164 6.87 10.71 -24.19
C ILE A 164 6.10 11.67 -25.13
N VAL A 165 6.29 12.98 -24.97
CA VAL A 165 5.64 14.00 -25.80
C VAL A 165 6.06 13.89 -27.27
N SER A 166 7.32 13.54 -27.54
CA SER A 166 7.80 13.33 -28.90
C SER A 166 7.24 12.06 -29.54
N ALA A 167 7.08 11.00 -28.76
CA ALA A 167 6.51 9.73 -29.21
C ALA A 167 5.01 9.88 -29.50
N ARG A 168 4.24 10.49 -28.59
CA ARG A 168 2.77 10.65 -28.75
C ARG A 168 2.38 11.51 -29.96
N LYS A 169 3.25 12.44 -30.38
CA LYS A 169 3.08 13.22 -31.63
C LYS A 169 3.11 12.35 -32.89
N LYS A 170 3.75 11.18 -32.83
CA LYS A 170 3.87 10.24 -33.96
C LYS A 170 2.79 9.17 -33.90
N LYS A 171 2.54 8.62 -32.72
CA LYS A 171 1.57 7.55 -32.47
C LYS A 171 1.10 7.63 -31.02
N THR A 172 -0.20 7.53 -30.79
CA THR A 172 -0.77 7.37 -29.44
C THR A 172 -0.11 6.20 -28.72
N ILE A 173 0.32 6.44 -27.49
CA ILE A 173 0.94 5.43 -26.62
C ILE A 173 -0.21 4.67 -25.96
N LYS A 174 -0.31 3.36 -26.19
CA LYS A 174 -1.46 2.55 -25.76
C LYS A 174 -1.09 1.44 -24.79
N THR A 175 0.18 1.04 -24.75
CA THR A 175 0.61 -0.16 -24.03
C THR A 175 1.74 0.11 -23.04
N THR A 176 1.86 -0.76 -22.04
CA THR A 176 2.93 -0.70 -21.06
C THR A 176 4.30 -0.89 -21.71
N PHE A 177 4.44 -1.78 -22.71
CA PHE A 177 5.72 -1.96 -23.40
C PHE A 177 6.12 -0.74 -24.22
N GLU A 178 5.18 -0.07 -24.89
CA GLU A 178 5.47 1.18 -25.61
C GLU A 178 6.04 2.24 -24.67
N LEU A 179 5.40 2.46 -23.51
CA LEU A 179 5.88 3.41 -22.52
C LEU A 179 7.25 3.01 -21.96
N ALA A 180 7.43 1.75 -21.55
CA ALA A 180 8.69 1.27 -21.00
C ALA A 180 9.84 1.43 -22.01
N ASN A 181 9.60 1.13 -23.28
CA ASN A 181 10.61 1.28 -24.34
C ASN A 181 10.96 2.75 -24.62
N ILE A 182 9.99 3.68 -24.54
CA ILE A 182 10.26 5.11 -24.61
C ILE A 182 11.19 5.53 -23.47
N VAL A 183 10.92 5.12 -22.23
CA VAL A 183 11.77 5.44 -21.07
C VAL A 183 13.19 4.87 -21.25
N ARG A 184 13.29 3.59 -21.60
CA ARG A 184 14.58 2.89 -21.83
C ARG A 184 15.40 3.50 -22.98
N SER A 185 14.76 4.16 -23.94
CA SER A 185 15.46 4.84 -25.03
C SER A 185 16.23 6.09 -24.57
N VAL A 186 15.88 6.65 -23.41
CA VAL A 186 16.47 7.89 -22.91
C VAL A 186 17.16 7.75 -21.55
N VAL A 187 16.85 6.71 -20.78
CA VAL A 187 17.50 6.41 -19.50
C VAL A 187 18.28 5.11 -19.61
N PHE A 188 19.59 5.18 -19.33
CA PHE A 188 20.46 4.02 -19.37
C PHE A 188 20.48 3.32 -18.00
N ARG A 189 20.32 1.99 -18.00
CA ARG A 189 20.31 1.17 -16.78
C ARG A 189 21.62 1.25 -15.98
N GLY A 190 22.75 1.48 -16.65
CA GLY A 190 24.05 1.61 -15.98
C GLY A 190 24.41 0.36 -15.18
N LYS A 191 24.83 0.56 -13.92
CA LYS A 191 25.07 -0.51 -12.94
C LYS A 191 23.84 -0.84 -12.10
N SER A 192 22.71 -0.16 -12.30
CA SER A 192 21.51 -0.40 -11.52
C SER A 192 20.91 -1.74 -11.88
N LYS A 193 20.51 -2.52 -10.86
CA LYS A 193 19.74 -3.74 -11.07
C LYS A 193 18.28 -3.44 -11.43
N ILE A 194 17.82 -2.21 -11.29
CA ILE A 194 16.42 -1.83 -11.48
C ILE A 194 16.20 -1.35 -12.92
N ASP A 195 15.05 -1.71 -13.48
CA ASP A 195 14.69 -1.27 -14.83
C ASP A 195 14.50 0.25 -14.85
N PRO A 196 15.05 0.97 -15.86
CA PRO A 196 14.82 2.41 -16.01
C PRO A 196 13.35 2.85 -16.01
N ALA A 197 12.42 1.97 -16.39
CA ALA A 197 10.99 2.27 -16.42
C ALA A 197 10.33 2.25 -15.02
N THR A 198 10.90 1.56 -14.02
CA THR A 198 10.27 1.32 -12.71
C THR A 198 9.79 2.61 -12.04
N ARG A 199 10.67 3.61 -11.90
CA ARG A 199 10.34 4.89 -11.24
C ARG A 199 9.30 5.70 -12.01
N THR A 200 9.29 5.59 -13.34
CA THR A 200 8.27 6.26 -14.17
C THR A 200 6.91 5.62 -13.97
N PHE A 201 6.84 4.28 -13.97
CA PHE A 201 5.58 3.55 -13.74
C PHE A 201 5.03 3.83 -12.34
N GLN A 202 5.89 3.79 -11.32
CA GLN A 202 5.52 4.16 -9.95
C GLN A 202 4.94 5.58 -9.88
N ALA A 203 5.60 6.57 -10.48
CA ALA A 203 5.14 7.95 -10.45
C ALA A 203 3.76 8.14 -11.12
N ILE A 204 3.55 7.48 -12.25
CA ILE A 204 2.28 7.52 -12.99
C ILE A 204 1.19 6.87 -12.15
N ARG A 205 1.47 5.70 -11.56
CA ARG A 205 0.54 4.97 -10.71
C ARG A 205 0.06 5.82 -9.52
N ILE A 206 1.02 6.42 -8.80
CA ILE A 206 0.75 7.33 -7.69
C ILE A 206 -0.16 8.49 -8.11
N TRP A 207 0.12 9.08 -9.28
CA TRP A 207 -0.67 10.20 -9.80
C TRP A 207 -2.07 9.79 -10.24
N VAL A 208 -2.21 8.69 -10.98
CA VAL A 208 -3.49 8.19 -11.50
C VAL A 208 -4.46 7.91 -10.35
N ASN A 209 -3.94 7.36 -9.25
CA ASN A 209 -4.73 6.85 -8.15
C ASN A 209 -4.80 7.81 -6.95
N ASP A 210 -4.24 9.02 -7.07
CA ASP A 210 -4.04 9.98 -5.97
C ASP A 210 -3.54 9.31 -4.68
N GLU A 211 -2.57 8.37 -4.78
CA GLU A 211 -2.25 7.44 -3.69
C GLU A 211 -1.85 8.17 -2.39
N LEU A 212 -1.04 9.22 -2.52
CA LEU A 212 -0.56 9.99 -1.37
C LEU A 212 -1.65 10.87 -0.78
N GLY A 213 -2.49 11.49 -1.62
CA GLY A 213 -3.60 12.30 -1.15
C GLY A 213 -4.69 11.45 -0.48
N GLU A 214 -4.98 10.28 -1.06
CA GLU A 214 -5.86 9.28 -0.45
C GLU A 214 -5.32 8.84 0.91
N LEU A 215 -4.02 8.50 1.01
CA LEU A 215 -3.36 8.12 2.26
C LEU A 215 -3.52 9.17 3.36
N GLU A 216 -3.21 10.44 3.05
CA GLU A 216 -3.35 11.54 4.02
C GLU A 216 -4.79 11.69 4.51
N ARG A 217 -5.77 11.66 3.60
CA ARG A 217 -7.20 11.74 3.96
C ARG A 217 -7.65 10.52 4.77
N GLY A 218 -7.17 9.33 4.42
CA GLY A 218 -7.46 8.08 5.11
C GLY A 218 -6.95 8.04 6.54
N ILE A 219 -5.68 8.37 6.76
CA ILE A 219 -5.08 8.43 8.11
C ILE A 219 -5.82 9.47 8.96
N LYS A 220 -6.13 10.64 8.38
CA LYS A 220 -6.92 11.66 9.08
C LYS A 220 -8.28 11.12 9.51
N ALA A 221 -9.06 10.56 8.58
CA ALA A 221 -10.38 10.02 8.88
C ALA A 221 -10.31 8.91 9.94
N ALA A 222 -9.32 8.03 9.84
CA ALA A 222 -9.07 6.96 10.81
C ALA A 222 -8.77 7.50 12.22
N SER A 223 -7.97 8.56 12.33
CA SER A 223 -7.65 9.18 13.63
C SER A 223 -8.89 9.75 14.35
N GLU A 224 -9.92 10.16 13.60
CA GLU A 224 -11.15 10.71 14.19
C GLU A 224 -12.04 9.61 14.80
N ILE A 225 -12.04 8.41 14.22
CA ILE A 225 -12.96 7.30 14.53
C ILE A 225 -12.38 6.22 15.46
N LEU A 226 -11.09 6.29 15.81
CA LEU A 226 -10.47 5.32 16.73
C LEU A 226 -11.01 5.46 18.15
N ASN A 227 -11.38 4.35 18.78
CA ASN A 227 -11.66 4.27 20.20
C ASN A 227 -10.40 4.57 21.02
N GLU A 228 -10.57 4.82 22.31
CA GLU A 228 -9.46 4.86 23.26
C GLU A 228 -8.65 3.56 23.19
N ASN A 229 -7.32 3.67 23.23
CA ASN A 229 -6.38 2.56 23.03
C ASN A 229 -6.47 1.87 21.66
N GLY A 230 -7.29 2.40 20.75
CA GLY A 230 -7.39 1.93 19.38
C GLY A 230 -6.10 2.18 18.61
N LYS A 231 -5.76 1.26 17.71
CA LYS A 231 -4.47 1.29 17.01
C LYS A 231 -4.60 1.64 15.54
N LEU A 232 -3.80 2.60 15.09
CA LEU A 232 -3.63 2.93 13.67
C LEU A 232 -2.29 2.38 13.21
N ILE A 233 -2.33 1.43 12.27
CA ILE A 233 -1.13 0.78 11.71
C ILE A 233 -1.05 1.13 10.23
N VAL A 234 0.10 1.63 9.79
CA VAL A 234 0.38 1.84 8.36
C VAL A 234 1.63 1.06 7.98
N VAL A 235 1.50 0.22 6.96
CA VAL A 235 2.57 -0.49 6.27
C VAL A 235 2.86 0.25 4.97
N THR A 236 4.10 0.71 4.81
CA THR A 236 4.55 1.44 3.61
C THR A 236 5.65 0.66 2.91
N PHE A 237 5.73 0.77 1.59
CA PHE A 237 6.68 0.01 0.77
C PHE A 237 7.80 0.90 0.25
N HIS A 238 7.56 2.21 0.15
CA HIS A 238 8.56 3.14 -0.34
C HIS A 238 8.71 4.42 0.48
N SER A 239 9.90 5.02 0.37
CA SER A 239 10.33 6.16 1.19
C SER A 239 9.44 7.40 1.15
N LEU A 240 8.67 7.59 0.08
CA LEU A 240 7.75 8.71 -0.05
C LEU A 240 6.53 8.56 0.88
N GLU A 241 5.95 7.37 0.95
CA GLU A 241 4.83 7.06 1.86
C GLU A 241 5.32 7.14 3.30
N ASP A 242 6.44 6.48 3.61
CA ASP A 242 7.05 6.47 4.95
C ASP A 242 7.26 7.89 5.50
N ARG A 243 7.72 8.82 4.65
CA ARG A 243 7.89 10.23 5.03
C ARG A 243 6.56 10.88 5.38
N ILE A 244 5.53 10.70 4.55
CA ILE A 244 4.20 11.29 4.76
C ILE A 244 3.58 10.75 6.05
N VAL A 245 3.61 9.42 6.24
CA VAL A 245 3.10 8.76 7.44
C VAL A 245 3.80 9.29 8.69
N LYS A 246 5.13 9.37 8.67
CA LYS A 246 5.91 9.89 9.82
C LYS A 246 5.60 11.34 10.14
N THR A 247 5.49 12.19 9.12
CA THR A 247 5.12 13.60 9.31
C THR A 247 3.72 13.69 9.92
N PHE A 248 2.74 12.96 9.39
CA PHE A 248 1.37 12.98 9.88
C PHE A 248 1.27 12.46 11.33
N PHE A 249 1.92 11.34 11.63
CA PHE A 249 1.91 10.76 12.96
C PHE A 249 2.61 11.66 13.98
N LYS A 250 3.68 12.35 13.57
CA LYS A 250 4.30 13.36 14.43
C LYS A 250 3.32 14.49 14.76
N ASP A 251 2.60 15.00 13.77
CA ASP A 251 1.61 16.06 13.96
C ASP A 251 0.43 15.61 14.84
N LEU A 252 0.04 14.33 14.78
CA LEU A 252 -0.98 13.74 15.68
C LEU A 252 -0.48 13.57 17.13
N CYS A 253 0.81 13.25 17.34
CA CYS A 253 1.41 13.11 18.66
C CYS A 253 1.74 14.45 19.33
N GLU A 254 1.94 15.52 18.54
CA GLU A 254 2.22 16.89 19.01
C GLU A 254 1.04 17.83 18.66
N PRO A 255 -0.18 17.59 19.20
CA PRO A 255 -1.35 18.35 18.78
C PRO A 255 -1.19 19.83 19.13
N ARG A 256 -1.39 20.70 18.14
CA ARG A 256 -1.32 22.18 18.32
C ARG A 256 -2.54 22.77 19.04
N SER A 257 -3.49 21.93 19.46
CA SER A 257 -4.77 22.29 20.06
C SER A 257 -5.17 21.25 21.11
N THR A 258 -5.81 21.70 22.19
CA THR A 258 -6.28 20.89 23.32
C THR A 258 -7.50 20.02 23.02
N ASP A 259 -8.19 20.23 21.89
CA ASP A 259 -9.42 19.52 21.53
C ASP A 259 -9.17 18.29 20.60
N CYS A 260 -7.91 17.93 20.36
CA CYS A 260 -7.55 16.76 19.55
C CYS A 260 -7.23 15.55 20.44
N LYS A 261 -7.66 14.35 20.02
CA LYS A 261 -7.18 13.08 20.61
C LYS A 261 -5.66 13.08 20.60
N THR A 262 -5.03 12.91 21.76
CA THR A 262 -3.59 12.74 21.87
C THR A 262 -3.24 11.32 21.41
N PHE A 263 -2.24 11.17 20.53
CA PHE A 263 -1.76 9.87 20.10
C PHE A 263 -0.38 9.57 20.70
N SER A 264 -0.09 8.29 20.92
CA SER A 264 1.22 7.82 21.35
C SER A 264 1.83 6.90 20.30
N LEU A 265 3.08 7.17 19.93
CA LEU A 265 3.83 6.32 19.01
C LEU A 265 4.27 5.03 19.72
N LEU A 266 3.77 3.87 19.26
CA LEU A 266 4.09 2.58 19.86
C LEU A 266 5.49 2.09 19.46
N ASN A 267 5.95 2.42 18.25
CA ASN A 267 7.28 2.05 17.78
C ASN A 267 8.11 3.27 17.34
N LYS A 268 9.14 3.60 18.13
CA LYS A 268 10.10 4.67 17.79
C LYS A 268 11.09 4.28 16.69
N LYS A 269 11.22 2.97 16.40
CA LYS A 269 12.10 2.43 15.36
C LYS A 269 11.26 1.78 14.26
N VAL A 270 11.66 2.05 13.02
CA VAL A 270 11.12 1.40 11.81
C VAL A 270 11.27 -0.11 11.96
N ILE A 271 10.15 -0.84 11.92
CA ILE A 271 10.14 -2.29 11.82
C ILE A 271 10.28 -2.62 10.33
N LYS A 272 11.34 -3.33 9.98
CA LYS A 272 11.62 -3.75 8.61
C LYS A 272 11.31 -5.22 8.44
N ALA A 273 10.80 -5.58 7.26
CA ALA A 273 10.66 -6.97 6.86
C ALA A 273 12.02 -7.67 6.93
N SER A 274 11.99 -8.92 7.39
CA SER A 274 13.15 -9.80 7.35
C SER A 274 13.56 -10.09 5.90
N ILE A 275 14.83 -10.45 5.67
CA ILE A 275 15.32 -10.77 4.31
C ILE A 275 14.51 -11.94 3.74
N GLU A 276 14.10 -12.88 4.59
CA GLU A 276 13.29 -14.04 4.26
C GLU A 276 11.87 -13.68 3.83
N GLU A 277 11.28 -12.59 4.32
CA GLU A 277 9.95 -12.11 3.93
C GLU A 277 9.99 -11.26 2.65
N VAL A 278 11.09 -10.55 2.40
CA VAL A 278 11.29 -9.73 1.19
C VAL A 278 11.64 -10.59 -0.03
N ILE A 279 12.06 -11.84 0.20
CA ILE A 279 12.37 -12.81 -0.84
C ILE A 279 11.17 -13.73 -1.04
N GLU A 280 10.35 -13.40 -2.04
CA GLU A 280 9.39 -14.37 -2.60
C GLU A 280 10.13 -15.28 -3.60
N VAL A 281 9.90 -16.59 -3.54
CA VAL A 281 10.53 -17.55 -4.46
C VAL A 281 9.80 -17.50 -5.81
N ASP A 282 10.40 -16.88 -6.81
CA ASP A 282 9.92 -16.95 -8.20
C ASP A 282 10.10 -18.38 -8.74
N LEU A 283 8.99 -19.13 -8.79
CA LEU A 283 8.89 -20.51 -9.29
C LEU A 283 8.48 -20.57 -10.78
N SER A 284 8.54 -19.47 -11.54
CA SER A 284 8.09 -19.44 -12.95
C SER A 284 8.95 -20.26 -13.92
N GLY A 285 9.98 -20.95 -13.44
CA GLY A 285 10.74 -21.95 -14.19
C GLY A 285 10.31 -23.41 -13.95
N LYS A 286 9.06 -23.79 -14.30
CA LYS A 286 8.47 -25.15 -14.32
C LYS A 286 8.02 -25.77 -12.97
N MET A 287 6.77 -26.24 -12.98
CA MET A 287 6.08 -27.02 -11.94
C MET A 287 6.93 -28.15 -11.31
N ILE A 288 6.75 -28.38 -10.00
CA ILE A 288 6.23 -29.62 -9.35
C ILE A 288 6.60 -29.60 -7.85
N GLY A 289 5.58 -29.74 -6.99
CA GLY A 289 5.66 -30.59 -5.79
C GLY A 289 6.27 -30.01 -4.49
N GLN A 290 5.38 -29.89 -3.50
CA GLN A 290 5.62 -29.98 -2.05
C GLN A 290 6.28 -28.78 -1.32
N SER A 291 5.67 -28.52 -0.16
CA SER A 291 5.97 -27.58 0.91
C SER A 291 7.44 -27.57 1.32
N ILE A 292 7.91 -26.52 2.00
CA ILE A 292 8.80 -26.63 3.18
C ILE A 292 9.04 -25.24 3.85
N HIS A 293 8.95 -25.25 5.18
CA HIS A 293 9.52 -24.29 6.14
C HIS A 293 11.04 -24.41 6.19
N ILE A 294 11.84 -23.35 6.36
CA ILE A 294 13.30 -23.52 6.48
C ILE A 294 13.85 -22.94 7.78
N ASN A 295 14.07 -23.83 8.75
CA ASN A 295 15.38 -24.02 9.36
C ASN A 295 16.06 -25.19 8.60
N ASP A 296 17.29 -24.99 8.14
CA ASP A 296 18.24 -26.01 7.62
C ASP A 296 17.96 -26.77 6.31
N VAL A 297 17.90 -26.12 5.14
CA VAL A 297 18.08 -26.79 3.82
C VAL A 297 18.95 -26.00 2.85
N LYS A 298 19.91 -26.68 2.20
CA LYS A 298 20.71 -26.17 1.06
C LYS A 298 19.89 -26.18 -0.23
N LEU A 299 19.83 -25.04 -0.92
CA LEU A 299 19.12 -24.86 -2.19
C LEU A 299 19.84 -25.53 -3.39
N PRO A 300 19.12 -25.99 -4.43
CA PRO A 300 19.70 -26.46 -5.70
C PRO A 300 20.42 -25.34 -6.47
N GLU A 301 21.47 -25.70 -7.22
CA GLU A 301 22.15 -24.77 -8.14
C GLU A 301 21.18 -24.24 -9.20
N GLY A 302 21.01 -22.91 -9.25
CA GLY A 302 20.20 -22.22 -10.27
C GLY A 302 19.02 -21.41 -9.75
N VAL A 303 18.68 -21.50 -8.46
CA VAL A 303 17.69 -20.62 -7.84
C VAL A 303 18.30 -19.23 -7.64
N LYS A 304 17.75 -18.22 -8.31
CA LYS A 304 18.11 -16.82 -8.10
C LYS A 304 17.01 -16.14 -7.30
N PHE A 305 17.39 -15.59 -6.16
CA PHE A 305 16.54 -14.69 -5.40
C PHE A 305 16.37 -13.38 -6.16
N VAL A 306 15.12 -12.93 -6.36
CA VAL A 306 14.81 -11.56 -6.77
C VAL A 306 14.53 -10.79 -5.48
N ALA A 307 15.54 -10.11 -4.96
CA ALA A 307 15.32 -9.15 -3.88
C ALA A 307 14.79 -7.85 -4.50
N HIS A 308 13.64 -7.37 -4.01
CA HIS A 308 13.18 -6.00 -4.24
C HIS A 308 14.07 -5.05 -3.41
N GLU A 309 15.33 -4.88 -3.82
CA GLU A 309 16.39 -4.12 -3.12
C GLU A 309 16.06 -2.63 -2.87
N GLU A 310 14.92 -2.12 -3.36
CA GLU A 310 14.45 -0.74 -3.15
C GLU A 310 13.19 -0.61 -2.25
N GLU A 311 12.56 -1.70 -1.81
CA GLU A 311 11.36 -1.62 -0.96
C GLU A 311 11.77 -1.63 0.52
N ASN A 312 11.68 -0.47 1.17
CA ASN A 312 11.80 -0.39 2.62
C ASN A 312 10.40 -0.55 3.19
N PHE A 313 10.08 -1.78 3.61
CA PHE A 313 8.88 -2.04 4.41
C PHE A 313 9.04 -1.37 5.77
N THR A 314 8.14 -0.44 6.09
CA THR A 314 8.06 0.18 7.41
C THR A 314 6.65 -0.03 7.96
N ILE A 315 6.54 -0.56 9.17
CA ILE A 315 5.34 -0.35 9.97
C ILE A 315 5.52 0.89 10.84
N VAL A 316 4.55 1.79 10.81
CA VAL A 316 4.39 2.85 11.80
C VAL A 316 3.07 2.62 12.53
N THR A 317 3.11 2.63 13.86
CA THR A 317 1.92 2.41 14.70
C THR A 317 1.78 3.47 15.77
N ILE A 318 0.58 4.04 15.84
CA ILE A 318 0.15 4.91 16.95
C ILE A 318 -1.06 4.31 17.65
N SER A 319 -1.19 4.63 18.93
CA SER A 319 -2.37 4.33 19.74
C SER A 319 -3.04 5.64 20.16
N ALA A 320 -4.37 5.70 20.10
CA ALA A 320 -5.10 6.77 20.77
C ALA A 320 -4.81 6.70 22.28
N ALA A 321 -4.45 7.83 22.88
CA ALA A 321 -4.15 7.94 24.31
C ALA A 321 -5.43 8.14 25.13
N ASP A 322 -5.34 7.80 26.40
CA ASP A 322 -6.34 8.09 27.42
C ASP A 322 -6.43 9.61 27.67
N SER A 323 -7.64 10.17 27.80
CA SER A 323 -7.84 11.60 28.05
C SER A 323 -7.40 12.05 29.45
N ASP A 324 -7.08 11.12 30.35
CA ASP A 324 -6.81 11.39 31.78
C ASP A 324 -5.33 11.35 32.21
N VAL A 325 -4.37 11.49 31.27
CA VAL A 325 -2.96 11.63 31.67
C VAL A 325 -2.65 13.09 32.01
N GLU A 326 -2.82 13.45 33.29
CA GLU A 326 -2.23 14.65 33.90
C GLU A 326 -0.74 14.75 33.53
N GLU A 327 -0.32 15.92 33.05
CA GLU A 327 1.09 16.26 32.84
C GLU A 327 1.91 15.88 34.09
N PRO A 328 3.06 15.19 33.96
CA PRO A 328 3.98 15.11 35.07
C PRO A 328 4.46 16.53 35.36
N GLN A 329 4.03 17.06 36.52
CA GLN A 329 4.55 18.31 37.05
C GLN A 329 6.08 18.25 37.01
N ALA A 330 6.69 19.21 36.32
CA ALA A 330 8.12 19.40 36.36
C ALA A 330 8.50 19.71 37.82
N GLU A 331 9.03 18.71 38.52
CA GLU A 331 9.74 18.92 39.78
C GLU A 331 10.99 19.73 39.46
N THR A 332 10.89 21.04 39.70
CA THR A 332 12.04 21.91 39.89
C THR A 332 12.66 21.59 41.26
N GLU A 333 13.89 21.08 41.25
CA GLU A 333 14.88 21.33 42.31
C GLU A 333 16.14 21.95 41.72
#